data_AF-A0A645DT90-F1
#
_entry.id   AF-A0A645DT90-F1
#
_cell.length_a   1.000
_cell.length_b   1.000
_cell.length_c   1.000
_cell.angle_alpha   90.00
_cell.angle_beta   90.00
_cell.angle_gamma   90.00
#
_symmetry.space_group_name_H-M   'P 1'
#
loop_
_entity.id
_entity.type
_entity.pdbx_description
1 polymer ?
#
loop_
_entity_poly.entity_id
_entity_poly.type
_entity_poly.pdbx_seq_one_letter_code
_entity_poly.pdbx_strand_id
1 'polypeptide(L)'
;MLLQQPTGGVLHSVCYDRRESYRESLREFRKRGHRKVFFVSYEYDPYAELFLQIAAEEKVEAENFLFSTTRRGQMERIPEFAGREPAALLYNINNAVLLDRIFDFLRELGRERLPEVIEGYSRPHEEIFAGGNVIGYIHVPFQELIKQIAARSVEIAKHPGETHQEILVPTHFVRPEEIGAVRERDRQDLFFISMEEVD
;
A
#
# COMPACT_ATOMS: atom_id res chain seq x y z
N MET A 1 19.93 9.01 11.71
CA MET A 1 20.52 9.42 10.42
C MET A 1 19.38 9.39 9.41
N LEU A 2 18.82 10.56 9.04
CA LEU A 2 17.68 10.64 8.13
C LEU A 2 18.19 10.49 6.70
N LEU A 3 17.86 9.40 6.02
CA LEU A 3 18.14 9.25 4.59
C LEU A 3 17.02 9.95 3.80
N GLN A 4 17.44 10.88 2.94
CA GLN A 4 16.60 11.56 1.98
C GLN A 4 16.03 10.54 0.99
N GLN A 5 14.71 10.57 0.78
CA GLN A 5 14.08 9.89 -0.34
C GLN A 5 14.48 10.60 -1.65
N PRO A 6 14.40 9.92 -2.82
CA PRO A 6 14.95 10.44 -4.06
C PRO A 6 14.27 11.76 -4.41
N THR A 7 15.07 12.82 -4.51
CA THR A 7 14.63 14.12 -5.02
C THR A 7 14.30 13.98 -6.51
N GLY A 8 13.09 13.51 -6.80
CA GLY A 8 12.40 13.91 -8.03
C GLY A 8 12.21 15.43 -7.99
N GLY A 9 12.12 16.09 -9.15
CA GLY A 9 12.12 17.55 -9.28
C GLY A 9 11.10 18.29 -8.38
N VAL A 10 11.18 19.62 -8.37
CA VAL A 10 10.45 20.58 -7.49
C VAL A 10 8.96 20.28 -7.21
N LEU A 11 8.28 19.49 -8.07
CA LEU A 11 6.91 18.98 -7.88
C LEU A 11 6.78 17.79 -6.89
N HIS A 12 7.86 17.12 -6.49
CA HIS A 12 7.89 15.97 -5.57
C HIS A 12 8.11 16.38 -4.09
N SER A 13 7.53 17.50 -3.67
CA SER A 13 7.67 18.01 -2.30
C SER A 13 6.50 17.64 -1.40
N VAL A 14 5.62 16.74 -1.83
CA VAL A 14 4.52 16.19 -1.01
C VAL A 14 4.39 14.69 -1.27
N CYS A 15 4.62 13.88 -0.23
CA CYS A 15 4.63 12.42 -0.29
C CYS A 15 3.84 11.82 0.88
N TYR A 16 3.51 10.53 0.79
CA TYR A 16 2.91 9.81 1.92
C TYR A 16 3.97 9.38 2.94
N ASP A 17 3.70 9.59 4.22
CA ASP A 17 4.47 8.97 5.30
C ASP A 17 3.86 7.64 5.72
N ARG A 18 4.47 6.56 5.24
CA ARG A 18 4.02 5.19 5.49
C ARG A 18 4.59 4.56 6.74
N ARG A 19 5.45 5.27 7.49
CA ARG A 19 6.23 4.66 8.58
C ARG A 19 5.35 4.02 9.64
N GLU A 20 4.40 4.77 10.19
CA GLU A 20 3.57 4.23 11.25
C GLU A 20 2.59 3.18 10.74
N SER A 21 1.97 3.40 9.57
CA SER A 21 1.11 2.37 8.97
C SER A 21 1.86 1.06 8.70
N TYR A 22 3.12 1.10 8.28
CA TYR A 22 3.93 -0.12 8.10
C TYR A 22 4.27 -0.78 9.44
N ARG A 23 4.61 -0.02 10.48
CA ARG A 23 4.80 -0.57 11.83
C ARG A 23 3.54 -1.25 12.34
N GLU A 24 2.39 -0.61 12.20
CA GLU A 24 1.11 -1.19 12.59
C GLU A 24 0.78 -2.46 11.81
N SER A 25 0.96 -2.47 10.49
CA SER A 25 0.77 -3.65 9.66
C SER A 25 1.67 -4.82 10.08
N LEU A 26 2.95 -4.55 10.35
CA LEU A 26 3.89 -5.57 10.81
C LEU A 26 3.52 -6.11 12.21
N ARG A 27 3.07 -5.25 13.11
CA ARG A 27 2.55 -5.65 14.42
C ARG A 27 1.32 -6.53 14.28
N GLU A 28 0.43 -6.22 13.34
CA GLU A 28 -0.76 -7.03 13.07
C GLU A 28 -0.39 -8.42 12.55
N PHE A 29 0.54 -8.52 11.60
CA PHE A 29 1.07 -9.81 11.14
C PHE A 29 1.71 -10.63 12.28
N ARG A 30 2.51 -9.98 13.13
CA ARG A 30 3.14 -10.64 14.29
C ARG A 30 2.12 -11.17 15.29
N LYS A 31 1.07 -10.40 15.60
CA LYS A 31 -0.02 -10.85 16.50
C LYS A 31 -0.69 -12.13 15.99
N ARG A 32 -0.74 -12.29 14.66
CA ARG A 32 -1.31 -13.47 13.98
C ARG A 32 -0.31 -14.61 13.78
N GLY A 33 0.91 -14.46 14.32
CA GLY A 33 1.94 -15.50 14.34
C GLY A 33 2.85 -15.51 13.11
N HIS A 34 2.73 -14.55 12.20
CA HIS A 34 3.59 -14.48 11.02
C HIS A 34 4.99 -13.99 11.41
N ARG A 35 6.00 -14.75 10.98
CA ARG A 35 7.42 -14.40 11.15
C ARG A 35 8.03 -13.77 9.91
N LYS A 36 7.50 -14.14 8.74
CA LYS A 36 7.89 -13.65 7.42
C LYS A 36 6.72 -12.95 6.74
N VAL A 37 6.97 -11.77 6.19
CA VAL A 37 6.00 -10.99 5.42
C VAL A 37 6.58 -10.68 4.05
N PHE A 38 5.81 -10.93 2.99
CA PHE A 38 6.18 -10.53 1.65
C PHE A 38 5.64 -9.12 1.38
N PHE A 39 6.54 -8.19 1.04
CA PHE A 39 6.14 -6.91 0.47
C PHE A 39 5.96 -7.09 -1.03
N VAL A 40 4.72 -6.99 -1.49
CA VAL A 40 4.35 -7.23 -2.88
C VAL A 40 4.07 -5.90 -3.55
N SER A 41 4.88 -5.50 -4.52
CA SER A 41 4.75 -4.20 -5.19
C SER A 41 5.11 -4.28 -6.67
N TYR A 42 5.00 -3.19 -7.41
CA TYR A 42 5.57 -3.12 -8.76
C TYR A 42 7.08 -2.91 -8.75
N GLU A 43 7.72 -3.27 -9.86
CA GLU A 43 9.04 -2.78 -10.23
C GLU A 43 9.04 -1.24 -10.12
N TYR A 44 9.99 -0.68 -9.38
CA TYR A 44 10.13 0.76 -9.08
C TYR A 44 9.24 1.35 -7.97
N ASP A 45 8.61 0.54 -7.11
CA ASP A 45 7.89 1.08 -5.94
C ASP A 45 8.86 1.80 -4.97
N PRO A 46 8.67 3.12 -4.72
CA PRO A 46 9.57 3.91 -3.89
C PRO A 46 9.49 3.55 -2.38
N TYR A 47 8.48 2.79 -1.96
CA TYR A 47 8.27 2.42 -0.56
C TYR A 47 8.81 1.03 -0.21
N ALA A 48 9.33 0.27 -1.19
CA ALA A 48 9.82 -1.09 -0.96
C ALA A 48 11.02 -1.11 0.00
N GLU A 49 11.99 -0.20 -0.18
CA GLU A 49 13.13 -0.08 0.73
C GLU A 49 12.72 0.38 2.13
N LEU A 50 11.80 1.34 2.20
CA LEU A 50 11.26 1.85 3.47
C LEU A 50 10.60 0.73 4.28
N PHE A 51 9.80 -0.12 3.63
CA PHE A 51 9.16 -1.25 4.30
C PHE A 51 10.18 -2.23 4.87
N LEU A 52 11.20 -2.63 4.09
CA LEU A 52 12.24 -3.54 4.56
C LEU A 52 13.02 -2.97 5.75
N GLN A 53 13.32 -1.67 5.74
CA GLN A 53 13.97 -0.99 6.87
C GLN A 53 13.12 -1.08 8.13
N ILE A 54 11.82 -0.76 8.03
CA ILE A 54 10.90 -0.82 9.17
C ILE A 54 10.70 -2.26 9.65
N ALA A 55 10.62 -3.23 8.75
CA ALA A 55 10.55 -4.65 9.11
C ALA A 55 11.76 -5.09 9.92
N ALA A 56 12.97 -4.64 9.55
CA ALA A 56 14.18 -4.89 10.32
C ALA A 56 14.13 -4.24 11.72
N GLU A 57 13.66 -2.99 11.81
CA GLU A 57 13.44 -2.30 13.11
C GLU A 57 12.45 -3.07 14.00
N GLU A 58 11.36 -3.56 13.42
CA GLU A 58 10.31 -4.32 14.11
C GLU A 58 10.64 -5.82 14.28
N LYS A 59 11.84 -6.25 13.85
CA LYS A 59 12.35 -7.64 13.93
C LYS A 59 11.43 -8.66 13.26
N VAL A 60 10.91 -8.31 12.08
CA VAL A 60 10.13 -9.19 11.21
C VAL A 60 10.96 -9.53 9.97
N GLU A 61 10.98 -10.80 9.58
CA GLU A 61 11.59 -11.17 8.30
C GLU A 61 10.73 -10.62 7.17
N ALA A 62 11.32 -9.84 6.27
CA ALA A 62 10.62 -9.29 5.12
C ALA A 62 11.37 -9.56 3.83
N GLU A 63 10.63 -9.90 2.78
CA GLU A 63 11.15 -10.12 1.43
C GLU A 63 10.31 -9.30 0.45
N ASN A 64 10.98 -8.60 -0.47
CA ASN A 64 10.30 -7.93 -1.57
C ASN A 64 10.02 -8.94 -2.68
N PHE A 65 8.77 -9.00 -3.14
CA PHE A 65 8.41 -9.65 -4.38
C PHE A 65 7.81 -8.63 -5.33
N LEU A 66 8.56 -8.32 -6.39
CA LEU A 66 8.18 -7.30 -7.34
C LEU A 66 7.38 -7.95 -8.48
N PHE A 67 6.30 -7.32 -8.91
CA PHE A 67 5.61 -7.69 -10.14
C PHE A 67 5.97 -6.72 -11.25
N SER A 68 5.96 -7.20 -12.50
CA SER A 68 6.08 -6.32 -13.65
C SER A 68 4.91 -5.34 -13.70
N THR A 69 5.13 -4.16 -14.26
CA THR A 69 4.05 -3.22 -14.59
C THR A 69 3.21 -3.71 -15.78
N THR A 70 3.73 -4.64 -16.59
CA THR A 70 3.01 -5.22 -17.72
C THR A 70 2.14 -6.40 -17.30
N ARG A 71 0.93 -6.51 -17.85
CA ARG A 71 0.03 -7.64 -17.57
C ARG A 71 0.68 -9.00 -17.87
N ARG A 72 1.41 -9.10 -18.98
CA ARG A 72 2.12 -10.34 -19.35
C ARG A 72 3.17 -10.70 -18.30
N GLY A 73 4.04 -9.75 -17.95
CA GLY A 73 5.07 -9.97 -16.94
C GLY A 73 4.49 -10.25 -15.55
N GLN A 74 3.30 -9.74 -15.22
CA GLN A 74 2.61 -10.09 -13.98
C GLN A 74 2.27 -11.58 -13.93
N MET A 75 1.65 -12.09 -15.00
CA MET A 75 1.21 -13.50 -15.05
C MET A 75 2.38 -14.48 -15.03
N GLU A 76 3.47 -14.14 -15.72
CA GLU A 76 4.69 -14.96 -15.75
C GLU A 76 5.35 -15.11 -14.37
N ARG A 77 5.11 -14.17 -13.44
CA ARG A 77 5.69 -14.16 -12.10
C ARG A 77 4.83 -14.80 -11.01
N ILE A 78 3.54 -15.05 -11.27
CA ILE A 78 2.65 -15.72 -10.29
C ILE A 78 3.19 -17.10 -9.86
N PRO A 79 3.66 -17.99 -10.78
CA PRO A 79 4.21 -19.28 -10.37
C PRO A 79 5.46 -19.15 -9.49
N GLU A 80 6.34 -18.20 -9.80
CA GLU A 80 7.53 -17.89 -8.99
C GLU A 80 7.11 -17.46 -7.58
N PHE A 81 6.15 -16.55 -7.48
CA PHE A 81 5.62 -16.07 -6.20
C PHE A 81 5.01 -17.21 -5.38
N ALA A 82 4.16 -18.03 -6.00
CA ALA A 82 3.51 -19.16 -5.34
C ALA A 82 4.53 -20.20 -4.82
N GLY A 83 5.63 -20.40 -5.55
CA GLY A 83 6.74 -21.26 -5.13
C GLY A 83 7.48 -20.77 -3.88
N ARG A 84 7.32 -19.49 -3.48
CA ARG A 84 7.85 -18.95 -2.22
C ARG A 84 6.98 -19.29 -1.00
N GLU A 85 5.83 -19.93 -1.21
CA GLU A 85 4.87 -20.33 -0.19
C GLU A 85 4.46 -19.17 0.73
N PRO A 86 3.94 -18.05 0.18
CA PRO A 86 3.61 -16.89 0.98
C PRO A 86 2.49 -17.21 1.99
N ALA A 87 2.67 -16.76 3.24
CA ALA A 87 1.67 -16.84 4.31
C ALA A 87 1.12 -15.46 4.75
N ALA A 88 1.88 -14.38 4.51
CA ALA A 88 1.50 -13.01 4.86
C ALA A 88 2.02 -12.03 3.81
N LEU A 89 1.14 -11.15 3.31
CA LEU A 89 1.44 -10.18 2.26
C LEU A 89 1.10 -8.77 2.70
N LEU A 90 2.06 -7.84 2.61
CA LEU A 90 1.71 -6.43 2.41
C LEU A 90 1.59 -6.20 0.90
N TYR A 91 0.35 -6.19 0.41
CA TYR A 91 0.03 -6.04 -1.00
C TYR A 91 -0.04 -4.58 -1.41
N ASN A 92 1.10 -4.02 -1.80
CA ASN A 92 1.28 -2.63 -2.23
C ASN A 92 1.10 -2.46 -3.73
N ILE A 93 0.02 -3.02 -4.29
CA ILE A 93 -0.35 -2.90 -5.70
C ILE A 93 -1.82 -2.48 -5.80
N ASN A 94 -2.13 -1.45 -6.58
CA ASN A 94 -3.51 -1.05 -6.85
C ASN A 94 -4.13 -1.89 -7.99
N ASN A 95 -4.27 -3.21 -7.78
CA ASN A 95 -4.82 -4.13 -8.78
C ASN A 95 -5.43 -5.37 -8.10
N ALA A 96 -6.68 -5.26 -7.65
CA ALA A 96 -7.40 -6.38 -7.02
C ALA A 96 -7.47 -7.62 -7.93
N VAL A 97 -7.59 -7.44 -9.25
CA VAL A 97 -7.63 -8.55 -10.22
C VAL A 97 -6.34 -9.37 -10.20
N LEU A 98 -5.18 -8.74 -9.96
CA LEU A 98 -3.93 -9.49 -9.81
C LEU A 98 -3.89 -10.27 -8.49
N LEU A 99 -4.39 -9.69 -7.40
CA LEU A 99 -4.49 -10.38 -6.11
C LEU A 99 -5.41 -11.60 -6.20
N ASP A 100 -6.57 -11.46 -6.85
CA ASP A 100 -7.50 -12.58 -7.06
C ASP A 100 -6.85 -13.71 -7.87
N ARG A 101 -6.11 -13.37 -8.92
CA ARG A 101 -5.39 -14.36 -9.74
C ARG A 101 -4.29 -15.08 -8.95
N ILE A 102 -3.61 -14.39 -8.04
CA ILE A 102 -2.66 -15.01 -7.13
C ILE A 102 -3.39 -16.03 -6.25
N PHE A 103 -4.53 -15.66 -5.67
CA PHE A 103 -5.32 -16.57 -4.85
C PHE A 103 -5.86 -17.77 -5.63
N ASP A 104 -6.39 -17.55 -6.83
CA ASP A 104 -6.87 -18.63 -7.70
C ASP A 104 -5.76 -19.60 -8.04
N PHE A 105 -4.58 -19.10 -8.42
CA PHE A 105 -3.43 -19.95 -8.70
C PHE A 105 -2.98 -20.75 -7.46
N LEU A 106 -2.98 -20.14 -6.27
CA LEU A 106 -2.67 -20.85 -5.03
C LEU A 106 -3.71 -21.94 -4.71
N ARG A 107 -5.00 -21.70 -4.95
CA ARG A 107 -6.07 -22.70 -4.81
C ARG A 107 -5.90 -23.84 -5.81
N GLU A 108 -5.55 -23.54 -7.06
CA GLU A 108 -5.27 -24.54 -8.10
C GLU A 108 -4.09 -25.46 -7.73
N LEU A 109 -3.11 -24.93 -7.00
CA LEU A 109 -2.01 -25.72 -6.41
C LEU A 109 -2.42 -26.53 -5.17
N GLY A 110 -3.68 -26.48 -4.75
CA GLY A 110 -4.20 -27.21 -3.59
C GLY A 110 -3.83 -26.58 -2.25
N ARG A 111 -3.51 -25.27 -2.19
CA ARG A 111 -3.26 -24.59 -0.92
C ARG A 111 -4.54 -24.49 -0.10
N GLU A 112 -4.57 -25.15 1.05
CA GLU A 112 -5.72 -25.10 1.98
C GLU A 112 -5.86 -23.73 2.66
N ARG A 113 -4.74 -23.04 2.89
CA ARG A 113 -4.71 -21.70 3.48
C ARG A 113 -4.08 -20.71 2.52
N LEU A 114 -4.82 -19.66 2.19
CA LEU A 114 -4.33 -18.51 1.45
C LEU A 114 -3.58 -17.55 2.39
N PRO A 115 -2.66 -16.73 1.87
CA PRO A 115 -1.95 -15.80 2.71
C PRO A 115 -2.88 -14.73 3.26
N GLU A 116 -2.60 -14.29 4.47
CA GLU A 116 -3.26 -13.12 5.05
C GLU A 116 -2.68 -11.84 4.44
N VAL A 117 -3.55 -10.90 4.09
CA VAL A 117 -3.18 -9.74 3.28
C VAL A 117 -3.51 -8.44 4.00
N ILE A 118 -2.57 -7.50 3.96
CA ILE A 118 -2.83 -6.09 4.23
C ILE A 118 -2.60 -5.34 2.93
N GLU A 119 -3.61 -4.61 2.47
CA GLU A 119 -3.49 -3.86 1.22
C GLU A 119 -2.92 -2.47 1.42
N GLY A 120 -1.98 -2.06 0.57
CA GLY A 120 -1.23 -0.81 0.70
C GLY A 120 -1.74 0.35 -0.16
N TYR A 121 -2.59 0.10 -1.15
CA TYR A 121 -3.07 1.12 -2.09
C TYR A 121 -4.59 1.09 -2.35
N SER A 122 -5.34 0.28 -1.60
CA SER A 122 -6.78 0.19 -1.83
C SER A 122 -7.57 1.23 -1.05
N ARG A 123 -8.67 1.62 -1.69
CA ARG A 123 -9.78 2.28 -1.03
C ARG A 123 -10.54 1.24 -0.19
N PRO A 124 -11.23 1.65 0.88
CA PRO A 124 -12.10 0.76 1.64
C PRO A 124 -13.30 0.31 0.79
N HIS A 125 -13.14 -0.79 0.05
CA HIS A 125 -14.24 -1.51 -0.59
C HIS A 125 -14.51 -2.77 0.24
N GLU A 126 -15.75 -2.95 0.71
CA GLU A 126 -16.15 -4.11 1.51
C GLU A 126 -15.90 -5.44 0.78
N GLU A 127 -15.98 -5.40 -0.56
CA GLU A 127 -15.76 -6.57 -1.43
C GLU A 127 -14.36 -7.18 -1.26
N ILE A 128 -13.35 -6.35 -0.99
CA ILE A 128 -11.96 -6.78 -0.77
C ILE A 128 -11.86 -7.66 0.49
N PHE A 129 -12.70 -7.41 1.50
CA PHE A 129 -12.70 -8.15 2.77
C PHE A 129 -13.64 -9.35 2.77
N ALA A 130 -14.54 -9.47 1.78
CA ALA A 130 -15.51 -10.56 1.70
C ALA A 130 -14.85 -11.95 1.57
N GLY A 131 -13.62 -12.01 1.06
CA GLY A 131 -12.82 -13.24 0.97
C GLY A 131 -12.15 -13.70 2.27
N GLY A 132 -12.23 -12.92 3.36
CA GLY A 132 -11.71 -13.26 4.70
C GLY A 132 -10.19 -13.28 4.87
N ASN A 133 -9.42 -13.27 3.78
CA ASN A 133 -7.95 -13.28 3.81
C ASN A 133 -7.35 -11.88 3.95
N VAL A 134 -8.09 -10.82 3.62
CA VAL A 134 -7.66 -9.45 3.85
C VAL A 134 -7.95 -9.07 5.30
N ILE A 135 -6.90 -8.75 6.03
CA ILE A 135 -6.92 -8.51 7.49
C ILE A 135 -6.71 -7.04 7.86
N GLY A 136 -6.60 -6.16 6.86
CA GLY A 136 -6.55 -4.71 7.04
C GLY A 136 -6.11 -4.01 5.75
N TYR A 137 -6.08 -2.69 5.78
CA TYR A 137 -5.54 -1.89 4.67
C TYR A 137 -4.85 -0.63 5.19
N ILE A 138 -4.01 0.00 4.35
CA ILE A 138 -3.38 1.28 4.60
C ILE A 138 -4.23 2.36 3.95
N HIS A 139 -4.91 3.15 4.78
CA HIS A 139 -5.65 4.32 4.34
C HIS A 139 -4.69 5.43 3.93
N VAL A 140 -4.88 5.88 2.69
CA VAL A 140 -4.17 7.00 2.09
C VAL A 140 -5.11 8.22 2.06
N PRO A 141 -4.83 9.31 2.80
CA PRO A 141 -5.72 10.47 2.83
C PRO A 141 -5.55 11.33 1.57
N PHE A 142 -6.18 10.90 0.46
CA PHE A 142 -5.99 11.50 -0.86
C PHE A 142 -6.33 13.00 -0.91
N GLN A 143 -7.40 13.44 -0.24
CA GLN A 143 -7.73 14.86 -0.19
C GLN A 143 -6.67 15.68 0.52
N GLU A 144 -6.12 15.19 1.63
CA GLU A 144 -5.04 15.90 2.32
C GLU A 144 -3.81 16.00 1.40
N LEU A 145 -3.47 14.91 0.70
CA LEU A 145 -2.42 14.94 -0.31
C LEU A 145 -2.66 16.02 -1.36
N ILE A 146 -3.86 16.08 -1.96
CA ILE A 146 -4.19 17.06 -3.00
C ILE A 146 -4.17 18.49 -2.45
N LYS A 147 -4.70 18.74 -1.25
CA LYS A 147 -4.64 20.05 -0.58
C LYS A 147 -3.20 20.50 -0.39
N GLN A 148 -2.32 19.61 0.09
CA GLN A 148 -0.91 19.89 0.29
C GLN A 148 -0.18 20.12 -1.04
N ILE A 149 -0.46 19.33 -2.08
CA ILE A 149 0.10 19.52 -3.43
C ILE A 149 -0.30 20.89 -4.01
N ALA A 150 -1.56 21.28 -3.88
CA ALA A 150 -2.06 22.56 -4.36
C ALA A 150 -1.43 23.74 -3.59
N ALA A 151 -1.40 23.66 -2.26
CA ALA A 151 -0.77 24.68 -1.42
C ALA A 151 0.73 24.84 -1.74
N ARG A 152 1.43 23.72 -1.89
CA ARG A 152 2.85 23.68 -2.24
C ARG A 152 3.12 24.25 -3.63
N SER A 153 2.26 23.96 -4.61
CA SER A 153 2.37 24.52 -5.96
C SER A 153 2.21 26.04 -5.98
N VAL A 154 1.30 26.59 -5.15
CA VAL A 154 1.15 28.05 -4.98
C VAL A 154 2.38 28.66 -4.31
N GLU A 155 2.97 27.98 -3.32
CA GLU A 155 4.20 28.43 -2.65
C GLU A 155 5.38 28.51 -3.63
N ILE A 156 5.60 27.45 -4.41
CA ILE A 156 6.65 27.39 -5.44
C ILE A 156 6.47 28.51 -6.48
N ALA A 157 5.24 28.77 -6.90
CA ALA A 157 4.94 29.85 -7.85
C ALA A 157 5.21 31.25 -7.28
N LYS A 158 5.04 31.43 -5.96
CA LYS A 158 5.32 32.70 -5.26
C LYS A 158 6.81 32.91 -4.97
N HIS A 159 7.55 31.82 -4.79
CA HIS A 159 8.96 31.82 -4.36
C HIS A 159 9.84 31.01 -5.32
N PRO A 160 9.93 31.40 -6.60
CA PRO A 160 10.67 30.62 -7.59
C PRO A 160 12.17 30.57 -7.24
N GLY A 161 12.73 29.37 -7.19
CA GLY A 161 14.15 29.12 -6.93
C GLY A 161 14.51 28.89 -5.46
N GLU A 162 13.55 28.98 -4.54
CA GLU A 162 13.77 28.58 -3.15
C GLU A 162 13.74 27.06 -2.99
N THR A 163 14.46 26.55 -1.99
CA THR A 163 14.40 25.13 -1.62
C THR A 163 13.22 24.90 -0.69
N HIS A 164 12.28 24.08 -1.13
CA HIS A 164 11.11 23.72 -0.35
C HIS A 164 11.35 22.39 0.37
N GLN A 165 11.00 22.31 1.66
CA GLN A 165 11.03 21.06 2.42
C GLN A 165 9.96 20.08 1.93
N GLU A 166 10.20 18.79 2.08
CA GLU A 166 9.18 17.77 1.80
C GLU A 166 8.06 17.83 2.85
N ILE A 167 6.81 17.80 2.38
CA ILE A 167 5.62 17.61 3.20
C ILE A 167 5.30 16.12 3.22
N LEU A 168 5.16 15.59 4.41
CA LEU A 168 4.86 14.18 4.64
C LEU A 168 3.42 14.05 5.15
N VAL A 169 2.55 13.47 4.33
CA VAL A 169 1.14 13.24 4.65
C VAL A 169 0.99 11.86 5.29
N PRO A 170 0.63 11.76 6.57
CA PRO A 170 0.59 10.48 7.28
C PRO A 170 -0.47 9.54 6.71
N THR A 171 -0.11 8.27 6.56
CA THR A 171 -1.05 7.18 6.26
C THR A 171 -1.37 6.38 7.52
N HIS A 172 -2.51 5.68 7.51
CA HIS A 172 -3.02 4.97 8.68
C HIS A 172 -3.30 3.51 8.36
N PHE A 173 -2.93 2.61 9.26
CA PHE A 173 -3.43 1.24 9.19
C PHE A 173 -4.88 1.20 9.69
N VAL A 174 -5.74 0.50 8.96
CA VAL A 174 -7.16 0.38 9.25
C VAL A 174 -7.54 -1.09 9.32
N ARG A 175 -8.14 -1.48 10.44
CA ARG A 175 -8.61 -2.85 10.67
C ARG A 175 -9.97 -3.07 10.01
N PRO A 176 -10.37 -4.34 9.78
CA PRO A 176 -11.66 -4.65 9.17
C PRO A 176 -12.86 -4.00 9.88
N GLU A 177 -12.83 -3.94 11.21
CA GLU A 177 -13.88 -3.33 12.04
C GLU A 177 -13.94 -1.79 11.93
N GLU A 178 -12.87 -1.14 11.46
CA GLU A 178 -12.76 0.31 11.33
C GLU A 178 -13.22 0.82 9.95
N ILE A 179 -13.40 -0.09 8.97
CA ILE A 179 -13.72 0.23 7.56
C ILE A 179 -14.96 1.12 7.45
N GLY A 180 -16.05 0.77 8.13
CA GLY A 180 -17.32 1.50 8.02
C GLY A 180 -17.18 2.97 8.42
N ALA A 181 -16.43 3.25 9.48
CA ALA A 181 -16.18 4.61 9.95
C ALA A 181 -15.28 5.38 8.98
N VAL A 182 -14.26 4.74 8.41
CA VAL A 182 -13.40 5.37 7.40
C VAL A 182 -14.18 5.67 6.11
N ARG A 183 -15.06 4.76 5.66
CA ARG A 183 -15.93 4.99 4.49
C ARG A 183 -16.85 6.19 4.70
N GLU A 184 -17.49 6.29 5.87
CA GLU A 184 -18.39 7.41 6.14
C GLU A 184 -17.64 8.75 6.12
N ARG A 185 -16.44 8.78 6.72
CA ARG A 185 -15.56 9.96 6.64
C ARG A 185 -15.17 10.28 5.20
N ASP A 186 -14.78 9.27 4.42
CA ASP A 186 -14.30 9.46 3.06
C ASP A 186 -15.45 9.78 2.08
N ARG A 187 -16.69 9.32 2.30
CA ARG A 187 -17.88 9.69 1.50
C ARG A 187 -18.24 11.17 1.59
N GLN A 188 -17.89 11.82 2.69
CA GLN A 188 -18.10 13.25 2.89
C GLN A 188 -17.04 14.10 2.16
N ASP A 189 -16.09 13.45 1.48
CA ASP A 189 -15.01 14.09 0.74
C ASP A 189 -15.39 14.28 -0.74
N LEU A 190 -15.45 15.52 -1.22
CA LEU A 190 -15.83 15.82 -2.61
C LEU A 190 -14.82 15.35 -3.66
N PHE A 191 -13.60 14.98 -3.26
CA PHE A 191 -12.63 14.32 -4.15
C PHE A 191 -12.86 12.80 -4.24
N PHE A 192 -13.88 12.30 -3.53
CA PHE A 192 -14.33 10.93 -3.47
C PHE A 192 -15.51 10.71 -4.43
N ILE A 193 -15.34 11.04 -5.71
CA ILE A 193 -16.28 10.54 -6.73
C ILE A 193 -15.86 9.09 -7.04
N SER A 194 -16.65 8.15 -6.56
CA SER A 194 -16.62 6.78 -7.06
C SER A 194 -16.88 6.83 -8.56
N MET A 195 -16.08 6.11 -9.36
CA MET A 195 -16.43 5.83 -10.76
C MET A 195 -17.69 4.94 -10.88
N GLU A 196 -18.49 4.83 -9.82
CA GLU A 196 -19.78 4.15 -9.76
C GLU A 196 -20.95 5.12 -10.03
N GLU A 197 -20.71 6.43 -10.15
CA GLU A 197 -21.75 7.45 -10.46
C GLU A 197 -21.53 8.18 -11.80
N VAL A 198 -20.73 7.60 -12.68
CA VAL A 198 -20.66 8.05 -14.09
C VAL A 198 -21.37 7.01 -14.95
N ASP A 199 -22.69 7.11 -14.99
CA ASP A 199 -23.54 6.51 -16.04
C ASP A 199 -23.36 7.27 -17.36
#